data_AF-W7IW67-F1
#
_entry.id   AF-W7IW67-F1
#
_cell.length_a   1.000
_cell.length_b   1.000
_cell.length_c   1.000
_cell.angle_alpha   90.00
_cell.angle_beta   90.00
_cell.angle_gamma   90.00
#
_symmetry.space_group_name_H-M   'P 1'
#
loop_
_entity.id
_entity.type
_entity.pdbx_description
1 polymer ?
#
loop_
_entity_poly.entity_id
_entity_poly.type
_entity_poly.pdbx_seq_one_letter_code
_entity_poly.pdbx_strand_id
1 'polypeptide(L)' 'MSLDPTGTGRRRWTMRWKPAMNTFDLAFDGRLAAGRK' A
#
# COMPACT_ATOMS: atom_id res chain seq x y z
N MET A 1 9.77 15.15 -17.07
CA MET A 1 10.46 13.84 -17.03
C MET A 1 9.61 12.89 -16.19
N SER A 2 9.11 11.78 -16.74
CA SER A 2 8.24 10.85 -15.98
C SER A 2 9.09 9.97 -15.06
N LEU A 3 8.74 9.92 -13.76
CA LEU A 3 9.51 9.21 -12.73
C LEU A 3 9.48 7.68 -12.87
N ASP A 4 8.47 7.13 -13.54
CA ASP A 4 8.41 5.72 -13.94
C ASP A 4 7.35 5.56 -15.04
N PRO A 5 7.72 5.70 -16.33
CA PRO A 5 6.76 5.63 -17.44
C PRO A 5 6.12 4.24 -17.60
N THR A 6 6.67 3.21 -16.97
CA THR A 6 6.18 1.82 -17.06
C THR A 6 5.41 1.36 -15.81
N GLY A 7 5.45 2.12 -14.72
CA GLY A 7 4.84 1.74 -13.43
C GLY A 7 5.46 0.51 -12.76
N THR A 8 6.61 0.02 -13.24
CA THR A 8 7.27 -1.18 -12.74
C THR A 8 7.76 -0.99 -11.31
N GLY A 9 8.28 0.20 -10.97
CA GLY A 9 8.73 0.55 -9.63
C GLY A 9 7.56 0.56 -8.64
N ARG A 10 6.44 1.17 -9.04
CA ARG A 10 5.20 1.18 -8.25
C ARG A 10 4.68 -0.25 -8.01
N ARG A 11 4.68 -1.10 -9.03
CA ARG A 11 4.22 -2.49 -8.91
C ARG A 11 5.11 -3.30 -7.97
N ARG A 12 6.44 -3.19 -8.10
CA ARG A 12 7.41 -3.86 -7.21
C ARG A 12 7.26 -3.42 -5.76
N TRP A 13 7.13 -2.11 -5.53
CA TRP A 13 6.93 -1.57 -4.18
C TRP A 13 5.62 -2.08 -3.57
N THR A 14 4.52 -2.02 -4.32
CA THR A 14 3.22 -2.50 -3.84
C THR A 14 3.26 -3.99 -3.50
N MET A 15 3.85 -4.83 -4.35
CA MET A 15 3.99 -6.27 -4.06
C MET A 15 4.87 -6.54 -2.83
N ARG A 16 5.96 -5.80 -2.66
CA ARG A 16 6.86 -5.93 -1.51
C ARG A 16 6.18 -5.60 -0.18
N TRP A 17 5.32 -4.58 -0.16
CA TRP A 17 4.71 -4.07 1.08
C TRP A 17 3.28 -4.58 1.35
N LYS A 18 2.63 -5.23 0.38
CA LYS A 18 1.28 -5.78 0.51
C LYS A 18 1.08 -6.70 1.74
N PRO A 19 2.01 -7.61 2.09
CA PRO A 19 1.84 -8.44 3.29
C PRO A 19 1.85 -7.60 4.57
N ALA A 20 2.76 -6.64 4.69
CA ALA A 20 2.84 -5.76 5.85
C ALA A 20 1.58 -4.89 6.00
N MET A 21 1.03 -4.39 4.88
CA MET A 21 -0.23 -3.64 4.90
C MET A 21 -1.43 -4.51 5.31
N ASN A 22 -1.50 -5.75 4.82
CA ASN A 22 -2.54 -6.69 5.24
C ASN A 22 -2.42 -7.03 6.73
N THR A 23 -1.20 -7.27 7.22
CA THR A 23 -0.95 -7.51 8.65
C THR A 23 -1.32 -6.28 9.49
N PHE A 24 -1.04 -5.08 8.99
CA PHE A 24 -1.41 -3.84 9.66
C PHE A 24 -2.93 -3.67 9.73
N ASP A 25 -3.65 -3.99 8.65
CA ASP A 25 -5.13 -3.95 8.63
C ASP A 25 -5.74 -4.90 9.67
N LEU A 26 -5.17 -6.09 9.82
CA LEU A 26 -5.59 -7.08 10.82
C LEU A 26 -5.20 -6.70 12.26
N ALA A 27 -3.99 -6.19 12.46
CA ALA A 27 -3.47 -5.83 13.77
C ALA A 27 -4.09 -4.53 14.32
N PHE A 28 -4.59 -3.66 13.44
CA PHE A 28 -5.20 -2.38 13.77
C PHE A 28 -6.65 -2.31 13.28
N ASP A 29 -7.39 -3.40 13.41
CA ASP A 29 -8.81 -3.48 13.06
C ASP A 29 -9.60 -2.33 13.71
N GLY A 30 -10.36 -1.59 12.90
CA GLY A 30 -11.12 -0.41 13.33
C GLY A 30 -10.37 0.94 13.43
N ARG A 31 -9.03 1.00 13.30
CA ARG A 31 -8.26 2.26 13.40
C ARG A 31 -7.94 2.93 12.06
N LEU A 32 -7.90 2.18 10.95
CA LEU A 32 -7.62 2.73 9.62
C LEU A 32 -8.82 3.42 8.93
N ALA A 33 -9.99 3.48 9.58
CA ALA A 33 -11.16 4.20 9.06
C ALA A 33 -10.99 5.74 9.01
N ALA A 34 -9.87 6.28 9.50
CA ALA A 34 -9.59 7.72 9.62
C ALA A 34 -9.49 8.50 8.28
N GLY A 35 -9.80 7.88 7.14
CA GLY A 35 -9.79 8.54 5.83
C GLY A 35 -10.87 8.07 4.85
N ARG A 36 -11.81 7.23 5.26
CA ARG A 36 -12.94 6.82 4.39
C ARG A 36 -14.07 7.85 4.54
N LYS A 37 -13.94 9.00 3.86
CA LYS A 37 -15.08 9.83 3.47
C LYS A 37 -15.58 9.36 2.11
#